data_AF-A0A5A7U3G3-F1
#
_entry.id   AF-A0A5A7U3G3-F1
#
_cell.length_a   1.000
_cell.length_b   1.000
_cell.length_c   1.000
_cell.angle_alpha   90.00
_cell.angle_beta   90.00
_cell.angle_gamma   90.00
#
_symmetry.space_group_name_H-M   'P 1'
#
loop_
_entity.id
_entity.type
_entity.pdbx_description
1 polymer ?
#
loop_
_entity_poly.entity_id
_entity_poly.type
_entity_poly.pdbx_seq_one_letter_code
_entity_poly.pdbx_strand_id
1 'polypeptide(L)'
;MPEINCRRCEAVVYRTIPLHCNILPLLRASRFYGLARLGFIQLDWHLITALLERWRLETHTFHMSVGECTITLQDVEVLVGLPVDGEPVTGQMHDDWLHVCQELLGVIPPPEQIRGQRLSLTWLGAEFHEFANDADEETITHYARAYILQLMGGSIFADKSTRYVHLLFLPFLANLHHTGRYSWGGAYLAWLYR
;
A
#
# COMPACT_ATOMS: atom_id res chain seq x y z
N MET A 1 -24.88 -15.83 -15.93
CA MET A 1 -23.54 -15.28 -15.65
C MET A 1 -23.61 -14.57 -14.31
N PRO A 2 -22.68 -14.79 -13.37
CA PRO A 2 -22.72 -14.07 -12.11
C PRO A 2 -22.40 -12.59 -12.39
N GLU A 3 -23.29 -11.70 -11.95
CA GLU A 3 -23.08 -10.25 -12.02
C GLU A 3 -21.93 -9.87 -11.08
N ILE A 4 -20.76 -9.58 -11.66
CA ILE A 4 -19.64 -9.01 -10.92
C ILE A 4 -19.99 -7.54 -10.66
N ASN A 5 -20.59 -7.29 -9.50
CA ASN A 5 -20.98 -5.94 -9.09
C ASN A 5 -19.74 -5.17 -8.64
N CYS A 6 -19.06 -4.54 -9.60
CA CYS A 6 -17.87 -3.74 -9.34
C CYS A 6 -18.30 -2.38 -8.77
N ARG A 7 -18.01 -2.14 -7.48
CA ARG A 7 -18.40 -0.89 -6.80
C ARG A 7 -17.72 0.29 -7.50
N ARG A 8 -18.49 1.31 -7.86
CA ARG A 8 -17.98 2.60 -8.34
C ARG A 8 -17.15 3.26 -7.22
N CYS A 9 -15.85 3.04 -7.23
CA CYS A 9 -14.88 3.85 -6.51
C CYS A 9 -13.91 4.38 -7.56
N GLU A 10 -13.82 5.70 -7.67
CA GLU A 10 -12.65 6.32 -8.26
C GLU A 10 -11.43 5.74 -7.53
N ALA A 11 -10.43 5.23 -8.26
CA ALA A 11 -9.19 4.74 -7.64
C ALA A 11 -8.35 5.96 -7.20
N VAL A 12 -8.87 6.68 -6.22
CA VAL A 12 -8.06 7.55 -5.40
C VAL A 12 -7.16 6.60 -4.60
N VAL A 13 -5.85 6.67 -4.81
CA VAL A 13 -4.92 6.19 -3.79
C VAL A 13 -5.24 6.99 -2.54
N TYR A 14 -5.97 6.39 -1.60
CA TYR A 14 -6.51 7.10 -0.45
C TYR A 14 -5.36 7.69 0.36
N ARG A 15 -5.23 9.03 0.28
CA ARG A 15 -4.17 9.80 0.91
C ARG A 15 -4.78 10.95 1.68
N THR A 16 -4.62 10.91 2.98
CA THR A 16 -5.01 11.99 3.89
C THR A 16 -3.82 12.56 4.64
N ILE A 17 -2.72 11.80 4.73
CA ILE A 17 -1.42 12.29 5.20
C ILE A 17 -0.76 13.08 4.07
N PRO A 18 -0.44 14.38 4.26
CA PRO A 18 0.27 15.18 3.27
C PRO A 18 1.66 14.64 2.91
N LEU A 19 2.09 14.82 1.66
CA LEU A 19 3.46 14.50 1.27
C LEU A 19 4.39 15.66 1.65
N HIS A 20 5.23 15.46 2.66
CA HIS A 20 6.20 16.46 3.11
C HIS A 20 7.57 16.31 2.44
N CYS A 21 8.30 17.41 2.21
CA CYS A 21 9.63 17.37 1.58
C CYS A 21 10.67 16.62 2.44
N ASN A 22 10.57 16.73 3.76
CA ASN A 22 11.50 16.08 4.71
C ASN A 22 11.46 14.55 4.66
N ILE A 23 10.34 13.93 4.26
CA ILE A 23 10.24 12.47 4.17
C ILE A 23 10.68 11.92 2.80
N LEU A 24 10.92 12.78 1.80
CA LEU A 24 11.32 12.33 0.46
C LEU A 24 12.59 11.47 0.45
N PRO A 25 13.66 11.78 1.21
CA PRO A 25 14.83 10.91 1.30
C PRO A 25 14.48 9.51 1.81
N LEU A 26 13.61 9.42 2.82
CA LEU A 26 13.15 8.16 3.41
C LEU A 26 12.27 7.36 2.44
N LEU A 27 11.40 8.03 1.68
CA LEU A 27 10.59 7.38 0.64
C LEU A 27 11.44 6.83 -0.52
N ARG A 28 12.55 7.50 -0.85
CA ARG A 28 13.50 7.00 -1.87
C ARG A 28 14.28 5.81 -1.33
N ALA A 29 14.75 5.87 -0.09
CA ALA A 29 15.47 4.79 0.56
C ALA A 29 14.59 3.52 0.68
N SER A 30 13.31 3.68 1.00
CA SER A 30 12.35 2.57 1.09
C SER A 30 11.80 2.10 -0.26
N ARG A 31 12.16 2.77 -1.36
CA ARG A 31 11.62 2.55 -2.72
C ARG A 31 10.09 2.72 -2.82
N PHE A 32 9.47 3.50 -1.92
CA PHE A 32 8.05 3.90 -2.00
C PHE A 32 7.81 5.22 -2.73
N TYR A 33 8.87 5.93 -3.11
CA TYR A 33 8.73 7.22 -3.81
C TYR A 33 7.96 7.12 -5.14
N GLY A 34 8.10 6.02 -5.89
CA GLY A 34 7.34 5.78 -7.12
C GLY A 34 5.83 5.74 -6.84
N LEU A 35 5.43 4.91 -5.87
CA LEU A 35 4.04 4.79 -5.41
C LEU A 35 3.50 6.12 -4.86
N ALA A 36 4.31 6.85 -4.09
CA ALA A 36 3.97 8.16 -3.56
C ALA A 36 3.75 9.21 -4.67
N ARG A 37 4.31 9.02 -5.87
CA ARG A 37 4.13 9.91 -7.02
C ARG A 37 2.97 9.52 -7.93
N LEU A 38 2.43 8.29 -7.80
CA LEU A 38 1.25 7.93 -8.56
C LEU A 38 0.16 8.95 -8.26
N GLY A 39 -0.45 9.52 -9.29
CA GLY A 39 -1.49 10.52 -9.12
C GLY A 39 -2.86 9.89 -8.92
N PHE A 40 -3.89 10.72 -9.05
CA PHE A 40 -5.23 10.25 -9.35
C PHE A 40 -5.22 9.49 -10.69
N ILE A 41 -5.74 8.25 -10.69
CA ILE A 41 -5.94 7.50 -11.93
C ILE A 41 -7.41 7.61 -12.28
N GLN A 42 -7.70 8.30 -13.38
CA GLN A 42 -9.05 8.30 -13.93
C GLN A 42 -9.34 6.92 -14.50
N LEU A 43 -10.26 6.21 -13.86
CA LEU A 43 -10.69 4.89 -14.30
C LEU A 43 -11.69 5.02 -15.43
N ASP A 44 -11.33 4.50 -16.61
CA ASP A 44 -12.29 4.27 -17.68
C ASP A 44 -13.09 3.00 -17.39
N TRP A 45 -14.37 3.19 -17.04
CA TRP A 45 -15.25 2.10 -16.66
C TRP A 45 -15.58 1.14 -17.82
N HIS A 46 -15.64 1.67 -19.04
CA HIS A 46 -15.86 0.86 -20.22
C HIS A 46 -14.65 -0.03 -20.49
N LEU A 47 -13.43 0.52 -20.33
CA LEU A 47 -12.21 -0.26 -20.41
C LEU A 47 -12.15 -1.35 -19.34
N ILE A 48 -12.44 -1.02 -18.07
CA ILE A 48 -12.44 -2.00 -16.98
C ILE A 48 -13.43 -3.12 -17.26
N THR A 49 -14.65 -2.79 -17.69
CA THR A 49 -15.68 -3.79 -17.98
C THR A 49 -15.26 -4.68 -19.15
N ALA A 50 -14.71 -4.11 -20.23
CA ALA A 50 -14.19 -4.88 -21.35
C ALA A 50 -13.04 -5.82 -20.96
N LEU A 51 -12.17 -5.42 -20.02
CA LEU A 51 -11.11 -6.28 -19.48
C LEU A 51 -11.69 -7.39 -18.59
N LEU A 52 -12.67 -7.09 -17.75
CA LEU A 52 -13.34 -8.09 -16.90
C LEU A 52 -14.03 -9.18 -17.72
N GLU A 53 -14.71 -8.83 -18.81
CA GLU A 53 -15.34 -9.80 -19.72
C GLU A 53 -14.33 -10.74 -20.41
N ARG A 54 -13.09 -10.27 -20.56
CA ARG A 54 -11.98 -11.01 -21.18
C ARG A 54 -11.11 -11.76 -20.17
N TRP A 55 -11.36 -11.61 -18.87
CA TRP A 55 -10.63 -12.31 -17.82
C TRP A 55 -10.94 -13.82 -17.83
N ARG A 56 -9.90 -14.64 -17.66
CA ARG A 56 -10.01 -16.08 -17.41
C ARG A 56 -9.42 -16.41 -16.04
N LEU A 57 -10.25 -17.02 -15.20
CA LEU A 57 -9.86 -17.35 -13.81
C LEU A 57 -8.92 -18.56 -13.77
N GLU A 58 -9.01 -19.45 -14.75
CA GLU A 58 -8.22 -20.69 -14.81
C GLU A 58 -6.74 -20.41 -15.06
N THR A 59 -6.44 -19.42 -15.90
CA THR A 59 -5.08 -19.04 -16.33
C THR A 59 -4.61 -17.73 -15.72
N HIS A 60 -5.51 -16.98 -15.07
CA HIS A 60 -5.23 -15.63 -14.58
C HIS A 60 -4.73 -14.67 -15.69
N THR A 61 -5.27 -14.83 -16.90
CA THR A 61 -4.92 -14.04 -18.09
C THR A 61 -6.14 -13.36 -18.72
N PHE A 62 -5.89 -12.26 -19.42
CA PHE A 62 -6.86 -11.58 -20.29
C PHE A 62 -6.79 -12.18 -21.69
N HIS A 63 -7.92 -12.62 -22.24
CA HIS A 63 -8.04 -13.05 -23.63
C HIS A 63 -8.33 -11.86 -24.54
N MET A 64 -7.31 -11.40 -25.25
CA MET A 64 -7.40 -10.31 -26.22
C MET A 64 -7.44 -10.86 -27.64
N SER A 65 -7.81 -10.03 -28.62
CA SER A 65 -7.77 -10.42 -30.04
C SER A 65 -6.38 -10.78 -30.54
N VAL A 66 -5.34 -10.29 -29.87
CA VAL A 66 -3.92 -10.54 -30.18
C VAL A 66 -3.33 -11.74 -29.42
N GLY A 67 -4.11 -12.40 -28.56
CA GLY A 67 -3.66 -13.50 -27.72
C GLY A 67 -3.92 -13.27 -26.23
N GLU A 68 -3.27 -14.06 -25.39
CA GLU A 68 -3.35 -13.94 -23.93
C GLU A 68 -2.40 -12.86 -23.41
N CYS A 69 -2.86 -12.11 -22.40
CA CYS A 69 -2.08 -11.08 -21.73
C CYS A 69 -2.18 -11.28 -20.21
N THR A 70 -1.06 -11.14 -19.49
CA THR A 70 -1.03 -11.24 -18.02
C THR A 70 -0.25 -10.08 -17.43
N ILE A 71 -0.54 -9.74 -16.18
CA ILE A 71 0.21 -8.71 -15.45
C ILE A 71 1.50 -9.34 -14.94
N THR A 72 2.63 -8.85 -15.40
CA THR A 72 3.96 -9.34 -15.01
C THR A 72 4.55 -8.52 -13.88
N LEU A 73 5.64 -9.01 -13.27
CA LEU A 73 6.43 -8.22 -12.33
C LEU A 73 6.96 -6.94 -12.98
N GLN A 74 7.40 -7.00 -14.23
CA GLN A 74 7.90 -5.80 -14.93
C GLN A 74 6.81 -4.74 -15.06
N ASP A 75 5.56 -5.14 -15.33
CA ASP A 75 4.43 -4.21 -15.37
C ASP A 75 4.21 -3.55 -14.00
N VAL A 76 4.32 -4.31 -12.90
CA VAL A 76 4.23 -3.76 -11.54
C VAL A 76 5.34 -2.75 -11.26
N GLU A 77 6.59 -3.07 -11.59
CA GLU A 77 7.70 -2.15 -11.36
C GLU A 77 7.53 -0.85 -12.15
N VAL A 78 7.14 -0.94 -13.43
CA VAL A 78 6.98 0.22 -14.30
C VAL A 78 5.75 1.06 -13.95
N LEU A 79 4.60 0.42 -13.72
CA LEU A 79 3.32 1.12 -13.51
C LEU A 79 3.17 1.64 -12.07
N VAL A 80 3.69 0.91 -11.07
CA VAL A 80 3.51 1.24 -9.65
C VAL A 80 4.78 1.86 -9.06
N GLY A 81 5.96 1.57 -9.62
CA GLY A 81 7.24 2.06 -9.12
C GLY A 81 7.74 1.31 -7.89
N LEU A 82 7.28 0.07 -7.65
CA LEU A 82 7.72 -0.77 -6.55
C LEU A 82 8.84 -1.74 -6.97
N PRO A 83 9.82 -2.02 -6.10
CA PRO A 83 10.86 -3.02 -6.35
C PRO A 83 10.27 -4.41 -6.54
N VAL A 84 10.66 -5.10 -7.62
CA VAL A 84 10.31 -6.51 -7.85
C VAL A 84 11.45 -7.47 -7.53
N ASP A 85 12.69 -6.98 -7.60
CA ASP A 85 13.85 -7.70 -7.12
C ASP A 85 14.07 -7.41 -5.64
N GLY A 86 14.21 -8.46 -4.83
CA GLY A 86 14.45 -8.30 -3.41
C GLY A 86 14.08 -9.51 -2.56
N GLU A 87 14.22 -9.33 -1.26
CA GLU A 87 13.85 -10.33 -0.25
C GLU A 87 12.33 -10.48 -0.19
N PRO A 88 11.79 -11.71 0.01
CA PRO A 88 10.35 -11.92 0.07
C PRO A 88 9.75 -11.29 1.33
N VAL A 89 8.56 -10.68 1.19
CA VAL A 89 7.79 -10.15 2.33
C VAL A 89 7.03 -11.31 2.99
N THR A 90 7.63 -11.93 4.00
CA THR A 90 7.04 -13.05 4.74
C THR A 90 6.59 -12.62 6.13
N GLY A 91 5.27 -12.66 6.39
CA GLY A 91 4.71 -12.15 7.65
C GLY A 91 5.34 -12.77 8.89
N GLN A 92 5.70 -11.92 9.86
CA GLN A 92 6.04 -12.32 11.23
C GLN A 92 4.84 -12.04 12.14
N MET A 93 4.48 -13.00 12.98
CA MET A 93 3.42 -12.82 13.96
C MET A 93 3.99 -12.05 15.15
N HIS A 94 3.38 -10.91 15.47
CA HIS A 94 3.63 -10.19 16.71
C HIS A 94 2.41 -10.32 17.61
N ASP A 95 2.66 -10.57 18.89
CA ASP A 95 1.61 -10.74 19.89
C ASP A 95 1.18 -9.39 20.50
N ASP A 96 2.03 -8.36 20.44
CA ASP A 96 1.75 -7.03 20.99
C ASP A 96 1.84 -5.92 19.93
N TRP A 97 0.74 -5.71 19.23
CA TRP A 97 0.62 -4.66 18.22
C TRP A 97 0.62 -3.23 18.79
N LEU A 98 0.26 -3.06 20.07
CA LEU A 98 0.27 -1.74 20.70
C LEU A 98 1.71 -1.28 20.91
N HIS A 99 2.56 -2.18 21.39
CA HIS A 99 3.99 -1.91 21.53
C HIS A 99 4.65 -1.62 20.19
N VAL A 100 4.36 -2.41 19.15
CA VAL A 100 4.89 -2.18 17.79
C VAL A 100 4.45 -0.82 17.24
N CYS A 101 3.19 -0.41 17.48
CA CYS A 101 2.74 0.93 17.06
C CYS A 101 3.47 2.03 17.85
N GLN A 102 3.63 1.87 19.16
CA GLN A 102 4.35 2.85 19.97
C GLN A 102 5.79 3.03 19.49
N GLU A 103 6.51 1.93 19.27
CA GLU A 103 7.91 1.95 18.85
C GLU A 103 8.05 2.53 17.45
N LEU A 104 7.23 2.07 16.51
CA LEU A 104 7.42 2.37 15.09
C LEU A 104 6.67 3.61 14.60
N LEU A 105 5.59 4.02 15.26
CA LEU A 105 4.82 5.22 14.93
C LEU A 105 4.94 6.32 16.00
N GLY A 106 5.55 6.04 17.16
CA GLY A 106 5.64 7.01 18.25
C GLY A 106 4.34 7.20 19.04
N VAL A 107 3.26 6.51 18.65
CA VAL A 107 1.91 6.68 19.18
C VAL A 107 1.23 5.34 19.42
N ILE A 108 0.40 5.27 20.45
CA ILE A 108 -0.44 4.09 20.73
C ILE A 108 -1.84 4.37 20.19
N PRO A 109 -2.31 3.64 19.17
CA PRO A 109 -3.67 3.81 18.67
C PRO A 109 -4.70 3.45 19.75
N PRO A 110 -5.81 4.19 19.86
CA PRO A 110 -6.92 3.79 20.74
C PRO A 110 -7.47 2.41 20.35
N PRO A 111 -7.95 1.60 21.33
CA PRO A 111 -8.45 0.25 21.07
C PRO A 111 -9.55 0.18 19.99
N GLU A 112 -10.35 1.24 19.85
CA GLU A 112 -11.44 1.32 18.87
C GLU A 112 -10.93 1.45 17.42
N GLN A 113 -9.68 1.91 17.26
CA GLN A 113 -9.04 2.09 15.96
C GLN A 113 -8.33 0.83 15.45
N ILE A 114 -8.16 -0.18 16.33
CA ILE A 114 -7.59 -1.47 15.98
C ILE A 114 -8.70 -2.52 15.93
N ARG A 115 -8.91 -3.10 14.76
CA ARG A 115 -9.84 -4.22 14.56
C ARG A 115 -9.07 -5.50 14.26
N GLY A 116 -8.80 -6.28 15.30
CA GLY A 116 -7.93 -7.46 15.19
C GLY A 116 -6.47 -7.02 14.98
N GLN A 117 -5.90 -7.33 13.82
CA GLN A 117 -4.52 -6.93 13.44
C GLN A 117 -4.50 -5.79 12.41
N ARG A 118 -5.56 -4.98 12.40
CA ARG A 118 -5.77 -3.96 11.35
C ARG A 118 -6.00 -2.60 11.98
N LEU A 119 -5.31 -1.59 11.46
CA LEU A 119 -5.35 -0.21 11.93
C LEU A 119 -6.22 0.64 11.00
N SER A 120 -7.03 1.51 11.60
CA SER A 120 -7.89 2.47 10.92
C SER A 120 -7.07 3.49 10.09
N LEU A 121 -7.32 3.53 8.78
CA LEU A 121 -6.66 4.49 7.87
C LEU A 121 -7.16 5.92 8.08
N THR A 122 -8.41 6.10 8.53
CA THR A 122 -8.96 7.42 8.85
C THR A 122 -8.29 8.01 10.08
N TRP A 123 -8.08 7.19 11.11
CA TRP A 123 -7.35 7.62 12.31
C TRP A 123 -5.89 7.89 12.00
N LEU A 124 -5.21 6.98 11.27
CA LEU A 124 -3.81 7.16 10.88
C LEU A 124 -3.60 8.48 10.12
N GLY A 125 -4.54 8.83 9.25
CA GLY A 125 -4.54 10.11 8.54
C GLY A 125 -4.73 11.34 9.41
N ALA A 126 -5.58 11.25 10.42
CA ALA A 126 -5.85 12.34 11.35
C ALA A 126 -4.69 12.56 12.33
N GLU A 127 -4.10 11.48 12.83
CA GLU A 127 -2.97 11.52 13.77
C GLU A 127 -1.71 12.11 13.12
N PHE A 128 -1.42 11.74 11.88
CA PHE A 128 -0.24 12.19 11.14
C PHE A 128 -0.57 13.29 10.13
N HIS A 129 -1.50 14.20 10.44
CA HIS A 129 -1.86 15.27 9.50
C HIS A 129 -0.71 16.25 9.28
N GLU A 130 0.01 16.63 10.33
CA GLU A 130 1.11 17.60 10.30
C GLU A 130 2.15 17.29 11.38
N PHE A 131 3.35 17.84 11.21
CA PHE A 131 4.39 17.88 12.24
C PHE A 131 5.14 19.20 12.15
N ALA A 132 5.86 19.57 13.23
CA ALA A 132 6.58 20.84 13.31
C ALA A 132 7.69 20.96 12.24
N ASN A 133 7.91 22.15 11.70
CA ASN A 133 8.93 22.36 10.65
C ASN A 133 10.36 22.03 11.10
N ASP A 134 10.62 22.13 12.41
CA ASP A 134 11.87 21.85 13.10
C ASP A 134 11.87 20.49 13.82
N ALA A 135 10.97 19.58 13.45
CA ALA A 135 10.90 18.24 14.03
C ALA A 135 12.21 17.47 13.86
N ASP A 136 12.53 16.67 14.88
CA ASP A 136 13.68 15.79 14.88
C ASP A 136 13.55 14.63 13.87
N GLU A 137 14.67 13.94 13.64
CA GLU A 137 14.73 12.82 12.71
C GLU A 137 13.80 11.66 13.10
N GLU A 138 13.54 11.47 14.40
CA GLU A 138 12.68 10.40 14.91
C GLU A 138 11.22 10.66 14.51
N THR A 139 10.72 11.87 14.76
CA THR A 139 9.38 12.33 14.37
C THR A 139 9.19 12.27 12.85
N ILE A 140 10.19 12.71 12.07
CA ILE A 140 10.17 12.61 10.60
C ILE A 140 10.09 11.14 10.16
N THR A 141 10.80 10.24 10.86
CA THR A 141 10.79 8.81 10.57
C THR A 141 9.45 8.16 10.91
N HIS A 142 8.85 8.47 12.06
CA HIS A 142 7.50 8.03 12.43
C HIS A 142 6.47 8.47 11.40
N TYR A 143 6.53 9.74 10.97
CA TYR A 143 5.67 10.28 9.92
C TYR A 143 5.86 9.54 8.58
N ALA A 144 7.11 9.29 8.18
CA ALA A 144 7.40 8.55 6.95
C ALA A 144 6.84 7.11 6.99
N ARG A 145 6.95 6.42 8.12
CA ARG A 145 6.36 5.09 8.32
C ARG A 145 4.84 5.12 8.24
N ALA A 146 4.19 6.09 8.89
CA ALA A 146 2.74 6.29 8.81
C ALA A 146 2.29 6.57 7.36
N TYR A 147 3.02 7.42 6.63
CA TYR A 147 2.75 7.74 5.23
C TYR A 147 2.83 6.49 4.34
N ILE A 148 3.91 5.70 4.46
CA ILE A 148 4.07 4.45 3.70
C ILE A 148 2.98 3.44 4.07
N LEU A 149 2.64 3.31 5.35
CA LEU A 149 1.59 2.42 5.81
C LEU A 149 0.22 2.82 5.25
N GLN A 150 -0.06 4.13 5.15
CA GLN A 150 -1.27 4.62 4.46
C GLN A 150 -1.26 4.28 2.98
N LEU A 151 -0.13 4.44 2.27
CA LEU A 151 -0.01 4.01 0.87
C LEU A 151 -0.32 2.51 0.73
N MET A 152 0.24 1.69 1.61
CA MET A 152 0.02 0.25 1.62
C MET A 152 -1.47 -0.10 1.76
N GLY A 153 -2.15 0.39 2.81
CA GLY A 153 -3.56 0.06 3.03
C GLY A 153 -4.55 0.77 2.11
N GLY A 154 -4.19 1.94 1.59
CA GLY A 154 -5.02 2.77 0.74
C GLY A 154 -4.87 2.50 -0.76
N SER A 155 -3.89 1.67 -1.17
CA SER A 155 -3.70 1.32 -2.58
C SER A 155 -3.31 -0.13 -2.83
N ILE A 156 -2.09 -0.54 -2.48
CA ILE A 156 -1.50 -1.80 -2.97
C ILE A 156 -1.96 -3.03 -2.18
N PHE A 157 -2.22 -2.90 -0.88
CA PHE A 157 -2.71 -3.98 -0.01
C PHE A 157 -4.11 -3.67 0.52
N ALA A 158 -4.87 -2.88 -0.24
CA ALA A 158 -6.23 -2.53 0.10
C ALA A 158 -7.15 -3.77 0.10
N ASP A 159 -8.06 -3.80 1.06
CA ASP A 159 -9.19 -4.73 1.04
C ASP A 159 -10.43 -4.06 0.40
N LYS A 160 -11.53 -4.82 0.26
CA LYS A 160 -12.80 -4.33 -0.31
C LYS A 160 -13.35 -3.06 0.36
N SER A 161 -12.94 -2.76 1.59
CA SER A 161 -13.41 -1.61 2.34
C SER A 161 -12.48 -0.40 2.24
N THR A 162 -11.19 -0.59 1.94
CA THR A 162 -10.14 0.47 1.96
C THR A 162 -10.13 1.28 3.27
N ARG A 163 -10.63 0.72 4.37
CA ARG A 163 -10.77 1.43 5.67
C ARG A 163 -9.63 1.14 6.63
N TYR A 164 -8.95 0.01 6.44
CA TYR A 164 -7.94 -0.45 7.37
C TYR A 164 -6.69 -0.93 6.63
N VAL A 165 -5.55 -0.81 7.29
CA VAL A 165 -4.27 -1.39 6.88
C VAL A 165 -3.88 -2.50 7.83
N HIS A 166 -3.29 -3.59 7.32
CA HIS A 166 -2.82 -4.67 8.17
C HIS A 166 -1.51 -4.31 8.87
N LEU A 167 -1.44 -4.50 10.19
CA LEU A 167 -0.27 -4.14 11.00
C LEU A 167 0.96 -5.01 10.71
N LEU A 168 0.77 -6.20 10.13
CA LEU A 168 1.86 -7.07 9.63
C LEU A 168 2.91 -6.34 8.78
N PHE A 169 2.55 -5.24 8.11
CA PHE A 169 3.51 -4.49 7.29
C PHE A 169 4.41 -3.56 8.10
N LEU A 170 3.96 -3.12 9.28
CA LEU A 170 4.64 -2.11 10.09
C LEU A 170 6.06 -2.55 10.52
N PRO A 171 6.31 -3.81 10.96
CA PRO A 171 7.67 -4.29 11.26
C PRO A 171 8.65 -4.16 10.08
N PHE A 172 8.18 -4.34 8.83
CA PHE A 172 9.01 -4.16 7.63
C PHE A 172 9.41 -2.71 7.37
N LEU A 173 8.77 -1.76 8.06
CA LEU A 173 9.05 -0.32 8.01
C LEU A 173 9.97 0.13 9.17
N ALA A 174 10.41 -0.79 10.03
CA ALA A 174 11.28 -0.46 11.17
C ALA A 174 12.58 0.23 10.72
N ASN A 175 13.19 -0.24 9.62
CA ASN A 175 14.33 0.41 9.00
C ASN A 175 14.03 0.70 7.53
N LEU A 176 13.75 1.98 7.21
CA LEU A 176 13.35 2.40 5.87
C LEU A 176 14.44 2.20 4.80
N HIS A 177 15.71 2.12 5.16
CA HIS A 177 16.76 1.72 4.21
C HIS A 177 16.72 0.23 3.90
N HIS A 178 16.44 -0.60 4.91
CA HIS A 178 16.25 -2.04 4.70
C HIS A 178 14.93 -2.33 3.99
N THR A 179 13.87 -1.55 4.26
CA THR A 179 12.57 -1.64 3.58
C THR A 179 12.72 -1.65 2.06
N GLY A 180 13.65 -0.87 1.50
CA GLY A 180 13.89 -0.82 0.05
C GLY A 180 14.50 -2.08 -0.56
N ARG A 181 14.88 -3.08 0.24
CA ARG A 181 15.45 -4.36 -0.20
C ARG A 181 14.40 -5.46 -0.38
N TYR A 182 13.16 -5.25 0.05
CA TYR A 182 12.10 -6.22 -0.14
C TYR A 182 11.49 -6.13 -1.55
N SER A 183 11.04 -7.27 -2.05
CA SER A 183 10.23 -7.37 -3.28
C SER A 183 8.78 -6.93 -3.00
N TRP A 184 8.56 -5.62 -2.82
CA TRP A 184 7.23 -5.06 -2.61
C TRP A 184 6.30 -5.26 -3.80
N GLY A 185 6.85 -5.20 -5.02
CA GLY A 185 6.12 -5.48 -6.26
C GLY A 185 5.73 -6.95 -6.37
N GLY A 186 6.60 -7.87 -5.96
CA GLY A 186 6.26 -9.30 -5.89
C GLY A 186 5.18 -9.58 -4.84
N ALA A 187 5.29 -8.97 -3.65
CA ALA A 187 4.27 -9.06 -2.61
C ALA A 187 2.92 -8.48 -3.07
N TYR A 188 2.93 -7.35 -3.77
CA TYR A 188 1.74 -6.74 -4.35
C TYR A 188 1.10 -7.64 -5.41
N LEU A 189 1.89 -8.19 -6.33
CA LEU A 189 1.38 -9.10 -7.36
C LEU A 189 0.77 -10.36 -6.74
N ALA A 190 1.42 -10.96 -5.74
CA ALA A 190 0.88 -12.09 -5.00
C ALA A 190 -0.42 -11.74 -4.27
N TRP A 191 -0.56 -10.51 -3.77
CA TRP A 191 -1.79 -10.02 -3.15
C TRP A 191 -2.93 -9.85 -4.17
N LEU A 192 -2.64 -9.38 -5.38
CA LEU A 192 -3.62 -9.19 -6.44
C LEU A 192 -4.26 -10.50 -6.93
N TYR A 193 -3.48 -11.59 -6.95
CA TYR A 193 -3.93 -12.90 -7.44
C TYR A 193 -4.55 -13.81 -6.38
N ARG A 194 -4.81 -13.29 -5.17
CA ARG A 194 -5.40 -14.03 -4.06
C ARG A 194 -6.92 -14.13 -4.17
#